data_AF-A0A4Q9LXE3-F1
#
_entry.id   AF-A0A4Q9LXE3-F1
#
_cell.length_a   1.000
_cell.length_b   1.000
_cell.length_c   1.000
_cell.angle_alpha   90.00
_cell.angle_beta   90.00
_cell.angle_gamma   90.00
#
_symmetry.space_group_name_H-M   'P 1'
#
loop_
_entity.id
_entity.type
_entity.pdbx_description
1 polymer ?
#
loop_
_entity_poly.entity_id
_entity_poly.type
_entity_poly.pdbx_seq_one_letter_code
_entity_poly.pdbx_strand_id
1 'polypeptide(L)'
;MNFFIFICKIIYASEFEYTLNSEDSLSIHDNYLEISYEFKADDQVKKCFDKLEFEIEDERKEKLVKITSFYYKKIQEYTNNESDTFLAYFTTWICYFVYNPDSEIDIQKYNPEFLFNLIRFKKFFEFCKEDKNMKSNIKDILVKLTTYRLQGKNCNYNEWWKQNYDSLKEKYPEICTNIENSSNRDNKIDIAVLENLVLCLNSHEYSSCIFSRSLINATHEYQFGFFLCLKCMFLLGKKNEYFTLKSLTEKEIINPIEISAFTLDATSYIDESFKNIDFESYKKITKYISEPIFRKILKVNEDGFEKIYEFSGKNDLSNIEAGDSNSSLEFIEYIVERKEINYINALYVFLKNISKTEYHEYISAVLCLKAFCFKEILTCKQTMIRSIVEILFLADVLKMEFENENKNASAINTYRVHFIAVIKNYLDEQRIEYDKNLVLNTFNHFLLPRTSSILKTFIYVELFTNSIWRDDYNIRLEKYCNENQQEFDEKLLVNEENIFFDVFRQEFSRLSPEERKKIFTIPVTKAQTSDNKNESKEFGIIDFLLFVLIPIVFIGGVILGVYWYIYKKGK
;
A
#
# COMPACT_ATOMS: atom_id res chain seq x y z
N MET A 1 27.86 35.98 -7.69
CA MET A 1 26.74 36.29 -6.77
C MET A 1 25.37 35.95 -7.37
N ASN A 2 25.09 36.29 -8.64
CA ASN A 2 23.79 36.00 -9.27
C ASN A 2 23.51 34.52 -9.62
N PHE A 3 24.53 33.67 -9.79
CA PHE A 3 24.34 32.23 -10.06
C PHE A 3 23.90 31.44 -8.82
N PHE A 4 24.36 31.85 -7.62
CA PHE A 4 23.95 31.26 -6.34
C PHE A 4 22.51 31.65 -5.96
N ILE A 5 22.10 32.89 -6.26
CA ILE A 5 20.70 33.34 -6.07
C ILE A 5 19.75 32.59 -7.00
N PHE A 6 20.18 32.22 -8.21
CA PHE A 6 19.38 31.44 -9.16
C PHE A 6 19.22 29.98 -8.71
N ILE A 7 20.29 29.34 -8.20
CA ILE A 7 20.21 27.98 -7.62
C ILE A 7 19.35 27.99 -6.35
N CYS A 8 19.51 28.96 -5.45
CA CYS A 8 18.65 29.08 -4.28
C CYS A 8 17.19 29.37 -4.65
N LYS A 9 16.91 30.13 -5.72
CA LYS A 9 15.55 30.31 -6.23
C LYS A 9 14.98 29.07 -6.92
N ILE A 10 15.78 28.20 -7.53
CA ILE A 10 15.32 26.91 -8.08
C ILE A 10 15.03 25.92 -6.95
N ILE A 11 15.84 25.93 -5.88
CA ILE A 11 15.59 25.14 -4.66
C ILE A 11 14.38 25.68 -3.90
N TYR A 12 14.16 26.99 -3.85
CA TYR A 12 12.93 27.59 -3.28
C TYR A 12 11.72 27.56 -4.23
N ALA A 13 11.93 27.35 -5.52
CA ALA A 13 10.87 27.14 -6.51
C ALA A 13 10.54 25.64 -6.69
N SER A 14 11.21 24.75 -5.95
CA SER A 14 10.61 23.44 -5.74
C SER A 14 9.37 23.67 -4.90
N GLU A 15 8.19 23.46 -5.47
CA GLU A 15 6.89 23.37 -4.81
C GLU A 15 6.83 22.17 -3.83
N PHE A 16 7.97 21.78 -3.26
CA PHE A 16 8.14 20.67 -2.37
C PHE A 16 7.98 21.17 -0.94
N GLU A 17 6.74 21.18 -0.47
CA GLU A 17 6.42 21.33 0.93
C GLU A 17 6.25 19.93 1.53
N TYR A 18 7.00 19.63 2.60
CA TYR A 18 6.74 18.42 3.38
C TYR A 18 5.52 18.62 4.25
N THR A 19 4.54 17.73 4.08
CA THR A 19 3.31 17.71 4.86
C THR A 19 3.17 16.34 5.49
N LEU A 20 3.26 16.29 6.82
CA LEU A 20 2.84 15.12 7.56
C LEU A 20 1.31 14.96 7.43
N ASN A 21 0.87 13.82 6.91
CA ASN A 21 -0.52 13.40 7.04
C ASN A 21 -0.62 12.48 8.26
N SER A 22 -1.49 12.82 9.21
CA SER A 22 -1.80 11.91 10.33
C SER A 22 -2.62 10.71 9.87
N GLU A 23 -3.41 10.89 8.82
CA GLU A 23 -4.29 9.88 8.22
C GLU A 23 -3.81 9.53 6.81
N ASP A 24 -3.93 8.26 6.42
CA ASP A 24 -3.53 7.82 5.09
C ASP A 24 -4.50 8.31 4.01
N SER A 25 -3.90 8.78 2.92
CA SER A 25 -4.58 9.38 1.79
C SER A 25 -5.51 8.43 1.05
N LEU A 26 -5.29 7.11 1.15
CA LEU A 26 -6.14 6.07 0.58
C LEU A 26 -7.05 5.40 1.60
N SER A 27 -7.13 5.89 2.85
CA SER A 27 -8.07 5.40 3.87
C SER A 27 -8.99 6.49 4.44
N ILE A 28 -8.98 7.69 3.86
CA ILE A 28 -9.74 8.85 4.36
C ILE A 28 -11.24 8.54 4.40
N HIS A 29 -11.94 9.04 5.43
CA HIS A 29 -13.38 8.82 5.66
C HIS A 29 -13.72 7.34 5.76
N ASP A 30 -12.82 6.55 6.36
CA ASP A 30 -12.93 5.10 6.50
C ASP A 30 -13.05 4.35 5.17
N ASN A 31 -12.49 4.90 4.08
CA ASN A 31 -12.44 4.26 2.77
C ASN A 31 -11.27 3.25 2.68
N TYR A 32 -11.25 2.22 3.52
CA TYR A 32 -10.21 1.17 3.52
C TYR A 32 -10.74 -0.17 3.00
N LEU A 33 -9.82 -1.05 2.61
CA LEU A 33 -10.16 -2.42 2.22
C LEU A 33 -10.24 -3.32 3.45
N GLU A 34 -11.12 -4.32 3.40
CA GLU A 34 -11.28 -5.32 4.45
C GLU A 34 -11.21 -6.71 3.87
N ILE A 35 -10.26 -7.51 4.33
CA ILE A 35 -10.02 -8.84 3.78
C ILE A 35 -10.02 -9.88 4.89
N SER A 36 -10.77 -10.95 4.69
CA SER A 36 -10.82 -12.05 5.67
C SER A 36 -9.45 -12.67 5.91
N TYR A 37 -9.20 -13.10 7.14
CA TYR A 37 -8.07 -13.87 7.61
C TYR A 37 -8.15 -15.40 7.60
N GLU A 38 -7.09 -16.14 7.27
CA GLU A 38 -6.90 -17.43 7.97
C GLU A 38 -5.44 -17.61 8.33
N PHE A 39 -5.15 -17.64 9.64
CA PHE A 39 -3.77 -17.71 10.10
C PHE A 39 -3.64 -18.44 11.44
N LYS A 40 -2.53 -19.17 11.59
CA LYS A 40 -2.18 -19.84 12.84
C LYS A 40 -1.37 -18.89 13.72
N ALA A 41 -1.57 -19.01 15.03
CA ALA A 41 -0.82 -18.25 16.00
C ALA A 41 0.69 -18.58 15.92
N ASP A 42 1.51 -17.54 15.77
CA ASP A 42 2.98 -17.62 15.79
C ASP A 42 3.50 -17.66 17.23
N ASP A 43 4.49 -18.51 17.48
CA ASP A 43 5.00 -18.74 18.84
C ASP A 43 5.77 -17.55 19.41
N GLN A 44 6.37 -16.71 18.56
CA GLN A 44 7.04 -15.49 19.00
C GLN A 44 6.03 -14.43 19.42
N VAL A 45 4.93 -14.30 18.67
CA VAL A 45 3.82 -13.40 19.02
C VAL A 45 3.14 -13.85 20.31
N LYS A 46 2.88 -15.16 20.50
CA LYS A 46 2.35 -15.69 21.77
C LYS A 46 3.23 -15.30 22.95
N LYS A 47 4.55 -15.49 22.83
CA LYS A 47 5.51 -15.10 23.87
C LYS A 47 5.48 -13.61 24.18
N CYS A 48 5.26 -12.75 23.19
CA CYS A 48 5.08 -11.32 23.42
C CYS A 48 3.81 -11.06 24.26
N PHE A 49 2.66 -11.62 23.89
CA PHE A 49 1.43 -11.49 24.65
C PHE A 49 1.52 -12.03 26.08
N ASP A 50 2.22 -13.15 26.29
CA ASP A 50 2.41 -13.73 27.62
C ASP A 50 3.32 -12.87 28.50
N LYS A 51 4.29 -12.17 27.92
CA LYS A 51 5.21 -11.28 28.66
C LYS A 51 4.61 -9.91 28.96
N LEU A 52 3.79 -9.37 28.05
CA LEU A 52 3.23 -8.02 28.19
C LEU A 52 2.08 -7.95 29.20
N GLU A 53 1.60 -9.10 29.70
CA GLU A 53 0.59 -9.19 30.78
C GLU A 53 -0.65 -8.33 30.52
N PHE A 54 -1.07 -8.18 29.26
CA PHE A 54 -2.26 -7.41 28.92
C PHE A 54 -3.52 -8.04 29.54
N GLU A 55 -4.37 -7.22 30.14
CA GLU A 55 -5.66 -7.64 30.69
C GLU A 55 -6.66 -7.88 29.55
N ILE A 56 -6.71 -9.12 29.06
CA ILE A 56 -7.56 -9.54 27.94
C ILE A 56 -8.17 -10.90 28.27
N GLU A 57 -9.46 -11.07 27.99
CA GLU A 57 -10.13 -12.38 28.06
C GLU A 57 -9.45 -13.41 27.13
N ASP A 58 -9.32 -14.65 27.59
CA ASP A 58 -8.56 -15.70 26.89
C ASP A 58 -9.04 -15.92 25.43
N GLU A 59 -10.35 -15.95 25.19
CA GLU A 59 -10.90 -16.12 23.83
C GLU A 59 -10.52 -14.96 22.91
N ARG A 60 -10.55 -13.73 23.43
CA ARG A 60 -10.17 -12.54 22.67
C ARG A 60 -8.65 -12.49 22.45
N LYS A 61 -7.86 -12.90 23.45
CA LYS A 61 -6.41 -13.04 23.35
C LYS A 61 -6.03 -13.99 22.21
N GLU A 62 -6.73 -15.11 22.04
CA GLU A 62 -6.46 -16.03 20.92
C GLU A 62 -6.68 -15.38 19.55
N LYS A 63 -7.78 -14.62 19.38
CA LYS A 63 -8.07 -13.88 18.14
C LYS A 63 -7.02 -12.80 17.88
N LEU A 64 -6.63 -12.05 18.90
CA LEU A 64 -5.57 -11.03 18.81
C LEU A 64 -4.23 -11.64 18.43
N VAL A 65 -3.84 -12.74 19.06
CA VAL A 65 -2.61 -13.45 18.69
C VAL A 65 -2.64 -13.86 17.22
N LYS A 66 -3.76 -14.36 16.69
CA LYS A 66 -3.88 -14.77 15.28
C LYS A 66 -3.71 -13.59 14.32
N ILE A 67 -4.43 -12.48 14.53
CA ILE A 67 -4.32 -11.31 13.64
C ILE A 67 -2.94 -10.65 13.73
N THR A 68 -2.37 -10.55 14.93
CA THR A 68 -1.01 -10.05 15.14
C THR A 68 0.01 -10.95 14.44
N SER A 69 -0.16 -12.27 14.51
CA SER A 69 0.69 -13.24 13.81
C SER A 69 0.62 -13.08 12.30
N PHE A 70 -0.58 -12.82 11.77
CA PHE A 70 -0.76 -12.54 10.35
C PHE A 70 0.01 -11.29 9.92
N TYR A 71 -0.21 -10.13 10.57
CA TYR A 71 0.50 -8.90 10.25
C TYR A 71 2.02 -9.07 10.41
N TYR A 72 2.46 -9.66 11.52
CA TYR A 72 3.88 -9.93 11.80
C TYR A 72 4.54 -10.67 10.64
N LYS A 73 3.94 -11.78 10.20
CA LYS A 73 4.47 -12.61 9.11
C LYS A 73 4.42 -11.88 7.77
N LYS A 74 3.33 -11.16 7.48
CA LYS A 74 3.24 -10.35 6.26
C LYS A 74 4.28 -9.25 6.21
N ILE A 75 4.61 -8.59 7.32
CA ILE A 75 5.68 -7.60 7.36
C ILE A 75 7.06 -8.24 7.10
N GLN A 76 7.31 -9.44 7.63
CA GLN A 76 8.56 -10.17 7.38
C GLN A 76 8.79 -10.50 5.90
N GLU A 77 7.72 -10.70 5.11
CA GLU A 77 7.84 -10.95 3.66
C GLU A 77 8.46 -9.75 2.90
N TYR A 78 8.45 -8.55 3.48
CA TYR A 78 8.92 -7.31 2.84
C TYR A 78 10.12 -6.66 3.56
N THR A 79 10.61 -7.23 4.67
CA THR A 79 11.60 -6.57 5.56
C THR A 79 12.74 -7.50 5.95
N ASN A 80 13.80 -6.97 6.58
CA ASN A 80 14.96 -7.76 6.99
C ASN A 80 14.73 -8.38 8.38
N ASN A 81 15.19 -9.63 8.55
CA ASN A 81 15.01 -10.39 9.79
C ASN A 81 15.92 -9.94 10.97
N GLU A 82 16.83 -9.00 10.75
CA GLU A 82 17.81 -8.55 11.76
C GLU A 82 17.17 -7.97 13.04
N SER A 83 15.88 -7.60 12.99
CA SER A 83 15.14 -7.07 14.13
C SER A 83 13.79 -7.76 14.34
N ASP A 84 13.73 -9.08 14.12
CA ASP A 84 12.50 -9.87 14.25
C ASP A 84 11.86 -9.77 15.64
N THR A 85 12.65 -9.79 16.71
CA THR A 85 12.15 -9.62 18.08
C THR A 85 11.49 -8.28 18.29
N PHE A 86 12.13 -7.20 17.83
CA PHE A 86 11.56 -5.86 17.86
C PHE A 86 10.22 -5.81 17.10
N LEU A 87 10.20 -6.37 15.88
CA LEU A 87 9.01 -6.39 15.05
C LEU A 87 7.86 -7.14 15.74
N ALA A 88 8.11 -8.31 16.33
CA ALA A 88 7.07 -9.07 17.03
C ALA A 88 6.46 -8.29 18.20
N TYR A 89 7.28 -7.63 19.03
CA TYR A 89 6.77 -6.78 20.11
C TYR A 89 6.01 -5.57 19.59
N PHE A 90 6.55 -4.87 18.59
CA PHE A 90 5.90 -3.68 18.03
C PHE A 90 4.54 -4.04 17.42
N THR A 91 4.48 -5.10 16.61
CA THR A 91 3.22 -5.57 16.01
C THR A 91 2.24 -6.04 17.08
N THR A 92 2.71 -6.59 18.20
CA THR A 92 1.86 -6.95 19.34
C THR A 92 1.24 -5.72 20.00
N TRP A 93 2.05 -4.70 20.30
CA TRP A 93 1.58 -3.43 20.89
C TRP A 93 0.55 -2.74 20.00
N ILE A 94 0.85 -2.60 18.71
CA ILE A 94 -0.02 -1.86 17.80
C ILE A 94 -1.36 -2.58 17.58
N CYS A 95 -1.34 -3.91 17.41
CA CYS A 95 -2.56 -4.69 17.26
C CYS A 95 -3.39 -4.72 18.54
N TYR A 96 -2.76 -4.72 19.71
CA TYR A 96 -3.47 -4.61 21.00
C TYR A 96 -4.31 -3.33 21.06
N PHE A 97 -3.74 -2.17 20.68
CA PHE A 97 -4.48 -0.91 20.66
C PHE A 97 -5.52 -0.84 19.53
N VAL A 98 -5.18 -1.28 18.32
CA VAL A 98 -6.10 -1.23 17.16
C VAL A 98 -7.32 -2.13 17.37
N TYR A 99 -7.11 -3.37 17.84
CA TYR A 99 -8.17 -4.39 17.96
C TYR A 99 -8.62 -4.61 19.41
N ASN A 100 -8.47 -3.60 20.27
CA ASN A 100 -8.94 -3.63 21.66
C ASN A 100 -10.45 -4.00 21.71
N PRO A 101 -10.94 -4.76 22.71
CA PRO A 101 -12.36 -5.04 22.94
C PRO A 101 -13.35 -3.90 22.66
N ASP A 102 -13.03 -2.65 23.00
CA ASP A 102 -13.93 -1.51 22.77
C ASP A 102 -13.89 -0.97 21.32
N SER A 103 -13.02 -1.50 20.47
CA SER A 103 -12.85 -1.08 19.08
C SER A 103 -13.96 -1.62 18.20
N GLU A 104 -14.53 -0.77 17.34
CA GLU A 104 -15.50 -1.18 16.30
C GLU A 104 -14.84 -1.92 15.12
N ILE A 105 -13.52 -2.06 15.14
CA ILE A 105 -12.74 -2.69 14.06
C ILE A 105 -12.88 -4.22 14.13
N ASP A 106 -13.29 -4.83 13.01
CA ASP A 106 -13.49 -6.27 12.91
C ASP A 106 -12.15 -7.03 12.97
N ILE A 107 -11.95 -7.80 14.03
CA ILE A 107 -10.75 -8.63 14.24
C ILE A 107 -10.69 -9.85 13.30
N GLN A 108 -11.77 -10.18 12.60
CA GLN A 108 -11.80 -11.31 11.64
C GLN A 108 -11.25 -10.91 10.27
N LYS A 109 -11.09 -9.60 10.03
CA LYS A 109 -10.56 -9.05 8.79
C LYS A 109 -9.31 -8.22 9.07
N TYR A 110 -8.39 -8.24 8.12
CA TYR A 110 -7.23 -7.35 8.14
C TYR A 110 -7.46 -6.21 7.15
N ASN A 111 -6.80 -5.08 7.45
CA ASN A 111 -6.80 -3.87 6.66
C ASN A 111 -5.47 -3.80 5.86
N PRO A 112 -5.51 -3.91 4.52
CA PRO A 112 -4.33 -3.82 3.67
C PRO A 112 -3.56 -2.50 3.76
N GLU A 113 -4.25 -1.36 3.90
CA GLU A 113 -3.64 -0.03 4.05
C GLU A 113 -2.87 0.06 5.37
N PHE A 114 -3.41 -0.53 6.45
CA PHE A 114 -2.70 -0.65 7.71
C PHE A 114 -1.45 -1.55 7.56
N LEU A 115 -1.57 -2.70 6.87
CA LEU A 115 -0.40 -3.56 6.56
C LEU A 115 0.67 -2.79 5.76
N PHE A 116 0.26 -2.01 4.76
CA PHE A 116 1.15 -1.15 3.98
C PHE A 116 1.94 -0.20 4.88
N ASN A 117 1.26 0.51 5.78
CA ASN A 117 1.89 1.44 6.71
C ASN A 117 2.81 0.75 7.71
N LEU A 118 2.47 -0.46 8.18
CA LEU A 118 3.35 -1.25 9.05
C LEU A 118 4.63 -1.72 8.33
N ILE A 119 4.53 -2.16 7.06
CA ILE A 119 5.69 -2.50 6.23
C ILE A 119 6.58 -1.27 6.05
N ARG A 120 5.98 -0.12 5.70
CA ARG A 120 6.72 1.13 5.52
C ARG A 120 7.38 1.61 6.81
N PHE A 121 6.69 1.52 7.94
CA PHE A 121 7.24 1.82 9.25
C PHE A 121 8.49 0.99 9.52
N LYS A 122 8.41 -0.33 9.30
CA LYS A 122 9.53 -1.23 9.57
C LYS A 122 10.73 -0.91 8.67
N LYS A 123 10.51 -0.66 7.39
CA LYS A 123 11.59 -0.23 6.46
C LYS A 123 12.17 1.13 6.83
N PHE A 124 11.34 2.07 7.28
CA PHE A 124 11.81 3.36 7.75
C PHE A 124 12.66 3.23 9.02
N PHE A 125 12.23 2.39 9.96
CA PHE A 125 13.00 2.06 11.17
C PHE A 125 14.38 1.48 10.83
N GLU A 126 14.46 0.54 9.88
CA GLU A 126 15.74 0.02 9.36
C GLU A 126 16.62 1.14 8.79
N PHE A 127 16.04 2.00 7.94
CA PHE A 127 16.75 3.13 7.35
C PHE A 127 17.32 4.08 8.41
N CYS A 128 16.53 4.40 9.45
CA CYS A 128 16.96 5.25 10.56
C CYS A 128 18.12 4.67 11.37
N LYS A 129 18.32 3.33 11.33
CA LYS A 129 19.43 2.65 12.02
C LYS A 129 20.68 2.55 11.15
N GLU A 130 20.53 2.47 9.83
CA GLU A 130 21.63 2.31 8.87
C GLU A 130 22.21 3.65 8.40
N ASP A 131 21.36 4.65 8.13
CA ASP A 131 21.79 5.94 7.61
C ASP A 131 22.29 6.87 8.73
N LYS A 132 23.53 7.35 8.59
CA LYS A 132 24.19 8.17 9.62
C LYS A 132 23.48 9.50 9.89
N ASN A 133 22.96 10.15 8.85
CA ASN A 133 22.29 11.43 9.00
C ASN A 133 20.95 11.22 9.69
N MET A 134 20.18 10.21 9.27
CA MET A 134 18.93 9.88 9.94
C MET A 134 19.11 9.43 11.38
N LYS A 135 20.12 8.61 11.65
CA LYS A 135 20.44 8.21 13.03
C LYS A 135 20.69 9.44 13.93
N SER A 136 21.38 10.45 13.41
CA SER A 136 21.59 11.72 14.12
C SER A 136 20.29 12.51 14.31
N ASN A 137 19.45 12.59 13.28
CA ASN A 137 18.16 13.30 13.34
C ASN A 137 17.21 12.64 14.35
N ILE A 138 17.06 11.31 14.34
CA ILE A 138 16.21 10.59 15.30
C ILE A 138 16.72 10.76 16.72
N LYS A 139 18.05 10.77 16.92
CA LYS A 139 18.66 11.05 18.23
C LYS A 139 18.29 12.45 18.73
N ASP A 140 18.37 13.47 17.87
CA ASP A 140 18.00 14.84 18.22
C ASP A 140 16.51 14.95 18.56
N ILE A 141 15.63 14.36 17.74
CA ILE A 141 14.18 14.28 17.98
C ILE A 141 13.91 13.67 19.36
N LEU A 142 14.47 12.48 19.65
CA LEU A 142 14.26 11.79 20.91
C LEU A 142 14.73 12.61 22.11
N VAL A 143 15.87 13.29 22.02
CA VAL A 143 16.36 14.15 23.12
C VAL A 143 15.42 15.32 23.35
N LYS A 144 15.04 16.03 22.30
CA LYS A 144 14.13 17.18 22.41
C LYS A 144 12.76 16.77 22.95
N LEU A 145 12.20 15.69 22.43
CA LEU A 145 10.93 15.10 22.84
C LEU A 145 10.93 14.69 24.33
N THR A 146 11.96 13.96 24.76
CA THR A 146 12.09 13.47 26.15
C THR A 146 12.30 14.63 27.12
N THR A 147 13.21 15.55 26.81
CA THR A 147 13.56 16.68 27.68
C THR A 147 12.47 17.74 27.77
N TYR A 148 11.67 17.93 26.71
CA TYR A 148 10.47 18.77 26.75
C TYR A 148 9.49 18.27 27.81
N ARG A 149 9.26 16.95 27.84
CA ARG A 149 8.35 16.33 28.81
C ARG A 149 8.85 16.41 30.24
N LEU A 150 10.14 16.27 30.49
CA LEU A 150 10.71 16.46 31.83
C LEU A 150 10.38 17.82 32.45
N GLN A 151 10.21 18.85 31.62
CA GLN A 151 9.88 20.20 32.09
C GLN A 151 8.38 20.45 32.26
N GLY A 152 7.54 19.43 32.03
CA GLY A 152 6.09 19.53 32.24
C GLY A 152 5.39 20.51 31.30
N LYS A 153 5.89 20.69 30.07
CA LYS A 153 5.34 21.63 29.06
C LYS A 153 5.32 23.12 29.51
N ASN A 154 6.11 23.49 30.53
CA ASN A 154 6.16 24.87 31.05
C ASN A 154 6.87 25.88 30.11
N CYS A 155 7.44 25.41 29.01
CA CYS A 155 8.19 26.18 28.04
C CYS A 155 7.47 26.23 26.68
N ASN A 156 7.61 27.34 25.96
CA ASN A 156 7.06 27.50 24.62
C ASN A 156 7.67 26.43 23.69
N TYR A 157 6.81 25.59 23.10
CA TYR A 157 7.20 24.50 22.20
C TYR A 157 8.15 24.96 21.08
N ASN A 158 7.85 26.11 20.45
CA ASN A 158 8.63 26.66 19.34
C ASN A 158 10.02 27.15 19.76
N GLU A 159 10.16 27.59 21.01
CA GLU A 159 11.46 27.97 21.57
C GLU A 159 12.25 26.73 22.01
N TRP A 160 11.55 25.75 22.59
CA TRP A 160 12.15 24.51 23.04
C TRP A 160 12.78 23.73 21.89
N TRP A 161 12.08 23.64 20.76
CA TRP A 161 12.56 22.94 19.57
C TRP A 161 13.90 23.47 19.02
N LYS A 162 14.16 24.77 19.26
CA LYS A 162 15.38 25.45 18.81
C LYS A 162 16.60 25.18 19.69
N GLN A 163 16.44 24.53 20.85
CA GLN A 163 17.57 24.18 21.69
C GLN A 163 18.49 23.20 20.95
N ASN A 164 19.79 23.47 21.04
CA ASN A 164 20.77 22.59 20.45
C ASN A 164 21.02 21.37 21.36
N TYR A 165 21.50 20.30 20.74
CA TYR A 165 21.77 19.04 21.40
C TYR A 165 22.73 19.19 22.59
N ASP A 166 23.80 19.99 22.42
CA ASP A 166 24.85 20.14 23.43
C ASP A 166 24.34 20.80 24.73
N SER A 167 23.49 21.82 24.60
CA SER A 167 22.85 22.47 25.75
C SER A 167 21.91 21.51 26.50
N LEU A 168 21.15 20.70 25.76
CA LEU A 168 20.28 19.68 26.36
C LEU A 168 21.11 18.58 27.04
N LYS A 169 22.26 18.21 26.47
CA LYS A 169 23.18 17.22 27.06
C LYS A 169 23.85 17.72 28.33
N GLU A 170 24.21 18.99 28.42
CA GLU A 170 24.72 19.57 29.66
C GLU A 170 23.67 19.53 30.78
N LYS A 171 22.41 19.79 30.43
CA LYS A 171 21.29 19.83 31.40
C LYS A 171 20.74 18.46 31.78
N TYR A 172 20.77 17.49 30.86
CA TYR A 172 20.20 16.15 31.02
C TYR A 172 21.18 15.05 30.54
N PRO A 173 22.38 14.94 31.16
CA PRO A 173 23.45 14.10 30.65
C PRO A 173 23.09 12.60 30.65
N GLU A 174 22.36 12.11 31.65
CA GLU A 174 21.94 10.71 31.77
C GLU A 174 21.02 10.32 30.61
N ILE A 175 19.98 11.12 30.35
CA ILE A 175 18.99 10.88 29.29
C ILE A 175 19.63 10.97 27.92
N CYS A 176 20.47 11.97 27.69
CA CYS A 176 21.20 12.12 26.43
C CYS A 176 22.12 10.92 26.19
N THR A 177 22.80 10.42 27.23
CA THR A 177 23.66 9.23 27.15
C THR A 177 22.84 7.95 26.88
N ASN A 178 21.69 7.78 27.53
CA ASN A 178 20.81 6.63 27.30
C ASN A 178 20.26 6.62 25.87
N ILE A 179 19.87 7.78 25.33
CA ILE A 179 19.43 7.92 23.93
C ILE A 179 20.59 7.64 22.98
N GLU A 180 21.79 8.17 23.23
CA GLU A 180 23.01 7.87 22.45
C GLU A 180 23.28 6.37 22.36
N ASN A 181 23.21 5.68 23.49
CA ASN A 181 23.41 4.23 23.57
C ASN A 181 22.31 3.47 22.80
N SER A 182 21.05 3.93 22.86
CA SER A 182 19.92 3.31 22.17
C SER A 182 20.00 3.39 20.63
N SER A 183 20.77 4.34 20.11
CA SER A 183 20.94 4.52 18.67
C SER A 183 21.99 3.58 18.08
N ASN A 184 22.72 2.81 18.90
CA ASN A 184 23.67 1.81 18.43
C ASN A 184 22.98 0.56 17.87
N ARG A 185 23.68 -0.17 17.00
CA ARG A 185 23.09 -1.22 16.14
C ARG A 185 22.52 -2.42 16.92
N ASP A 186 22.95 -2.61 18.17
CA ASP A 186 22.41 -3.64 19.06
C ASP A 186 21.07 -3.20 19.66
N ASN A 187 19.97 -3.67 19.06
CA ASN A 187 18.55 -3.34 19.35
C ASN A 187 18.06 -3.67 20.78
N LYS A 188 18.93 -3.90 21.76
CA LYS A 188 18.54 -4.35 23.10
C LYS A 188 17.68 -3.32 23.84
N ILE A 189 17.97 -2.03 23.67
CA ILE A 189 17.20 -0.95 24.34
C ILE A 189 15.81 -0.81 23.72
N ASP A 190 15.69 -0.83 22.39
CA ASP A 190 14.38 -0.69 21.73
C ASP A 190 13.48 -1.90 22.03
N ILE A 191 14.06 -3.10 22.15
CA ILE A 191 13.33 -4.29 22.60
C ILE A 191 12.95 -4.15 24.08
N ALA A 192 13.88 -3.71 24.95
CA ALA A 192 13.60 -3.54 26.37
C ALA A 192 12.48 -2.53 26.64
N VAL A 193 12.43 -1.44 25.85
CA VAL A 193 11.31 -0.48 25.86
C VAL A 193 9.99 -1.21 25.63
N LEU A 194 9.89 -1.98 24.54
CA LEU A 194 8.64 -2.62 24.20
C LEU A 194 8.30 -3.79 25.14
N GLU A 195 9.30 -4.50 25.66
CA GLU A 195 9.11 -5.67 26.52
C GLU A 195 8.70 -5.30 27.96
N ASN A 196 9.21 -4.19 28.49
CA ASN A 196 9.11 -3.88 29.91
C ASN A 196 8.15 -2.71 30.23
N LEU A 197 7.41 -2.22 29.24
CA LEU A 197 6.31 -1.30 29.49
C LEU A 197 5.07 -2.07 29.97
N VAL A 198 4.41 -1.58 31.01
CA VAL A 198 3.19 -2.16 31.59
C VAL A 198 2.09 -1.11 31.58
N LEU A 199 0.90 -1.48 31.08
CA LEU A 199 -0.25 -0.59 31.08
C LEU A 199 -0.92 -0.55 32.46
N CYS A 200 -1.15 0.66 32.97
CA CYS A 200 -2.07 0.88 34.08
C CYS A 200 -3.47 1.10 33.50
N LEU A 201 -4.34 0.10 33.62
CA LEU A 201 -5.74 0.19 33.18
C LEU A 201 -6.60 0.66 34.36
N ASN A 202 -7.01 1.92 34.32
CA ASN A 202 -8.09 2.38 35.20
C ASN A 202 -9.42 1.98 34.56
N SER A 203 -10.25 1.26 35.31
CA SER A 203 -11.50 0.60 34.85
C SER A 203 -12.59 1.48 34.18
N HIS A 204 -12.35 2.77 33.91
CA HIS A 204 -13.38 3.74 33.46
C HIS A 204 -12.98 4.59 32.23
N GLU A 205 -11.86 4.33 31.55
CA GLU A 205 -11.34 5.24 30.52
C GLU A 205 -11.78 4.87 29.08
N TYR A 206 -12.89 5.50 28.66
CA TYR A 206 -13.50 5.48 27.32
C TYR A 206 -12.62 5.94 26.14
N SER A 207 -11.37 6.38 26.38
CA SER A 207 -10.49 6.96 25.36
C SER A 207 -9.85 5.94 24.42
N SER A 208 -9.98 4.64 24.71
CA SER A 208 -9.40 3.55 23.92
C SER A 208 -9.95 3.49 22.49
N CYS A 209 -11.24 3.82 22.27
CA CYS A 209 -11.88 3.78 20.95
C CYS A 209 -11.35 4.83 19.97
N ILE A 210 -10.98 6.03 20.44
CA ILE A 210 -10.52 7.11 19.55
C ILE A 210 -9.11 6.81 19.04
N PHE A 211 -8.28 6.24 19.91
CA PHE A 211 -6.90 5.93 19.58
C PHE A 211 -6.78 4.75 18.58
N SER A 212 -7.69 3.77 18.63
CA SER A 212 -7.68 2.64 17.69
C SER A 212 -7.90 3.07 16.24
N ARG A 213 -8.88 3.95 15.98
CA ARG A 213 -9.15 4.49 14.64
C ARG A 213 -7.99 5.31 14.11
N SER A 214 -7.39 6.16 14.95
CA SER A 214 -6.19 6.93 14.57
C SER A 214 -5.02 6.01 14.20
N LEU A 215 -4.83 4.89 14.91
CA LEU A 215 -3.74 3.96 14.62
C LEU A 215 -3.98 3.11 13.37
N ILE A 216 -5.20 2.65 13.08
CA ILE A 216 -5.42 1.80 11.90
C ILE A 216 -5.32 2.58 10.59
N ASN A 217 -5.80 3.83 10.58
CA ASN A 217 -5.75 4.71 9.41
C ASN A 217 -4.46 5.57 9.36
N ALA A 218 -3.49 5.32 10.25
CA ALA A 218 -2.31 6.16 10.39
C ALA A 218 -1.24 5.88 9.35
N THR A 219 -0.58 6.96 8.90
CA THR A 219 0.63 6.86 8.10
C THR A 219 1.79 6.22 8.87
N HIS A 220 2.79 5.69 8.14
CA HIS A 220 3.98 5.13 8.78
C HIS A 220 4.75 6.11 9.67
N GLU A 221 4.68 7.42 9.40
CA GLU A 221 5.27 8.47 10.25
C GLU A 221 4.55 8.56 11.61
N TYR A 222 3.22 8.45 11.61
CA TYR A 222 2.43 8.39 12.84
C TYR A 222 2.75 7.12 13.64
N GLN A 223 2.90 5.97 12.97
CA GLN A 223 3.34 4.72 13.63
C GLN A 223 4.75 4.85 14.23
N PHE A 224 5.62 5.59 13.55
CA PHE A 224 6.94 5.91 14.06
C PHE A 224 6.86 6.84 15.28
N GLY A 225 5.98 7.86 15.24
CA GLY A 225 5.66 8.70 16.39
C GLY A 225 5.15 7.92 17.60
N PHE A 226 4.28 6.93 17.38
CA PHE A 226 3.81 6.00 18.41
C PHE A 226 4.97 5.23 19.05
N PHE A 227 5.88 4.67 18.25
CA PHE A 227 7.07 4.01 18.77
C PHE A 227 7.97 4.96 19.59
N LEU A 228 8.23 6.18 19.08
CA LEU A 228 9.02 7.17 19.81
C LEU A 228 8.35 7.58 21.12
N CYS A 229 7.02 7.67 21.15
CA CYS A 229 6.25 7.93 22.36
C CYS A 229 6.50 6.86 23.42
N LEU A 230 6.35 5.57 23.09
CA LEU A 230 6.65 4.47 24.01
C LEU A 230 8.09 4.53 24.52
N LYS A 231 9.05 4.78 23.63
CA LYS A 231 10.46 4.92 23.97
C LYS A 231 10.73 6.08 24.92
N CYS A 232 10.12 7.23 24.67
CA CYS A 232 10.25 8.40 25.55
C CYS A 232 9.64 8.15 26.92
N MET A 233 8.47 7.51 27.00
CA MET A 233 7.86 7.17 28.29
C MET A 233 8.75 6.25 29.12
N PHE A 234 9.31 5.21 28.51
CA PHE A 234 10.27 4.33 29.16
C PHE A 234 11.52 5.10 29.64
N LEU A 235 12.08 5.99 28.81
CA LEU A 235 13.22 6.83 29.18
C LEU A 235 12.90 7.79 30.34
N LEU A 236 11.68 8.34 30.40
CA LEU A 236 11.24 9.24 31.46
C LEU A 236 11.08 8.53 32.81
N GLY A 237 10.59 7.29 32.80
CA GLY A 237 10.55 6.44 34.00
C GLY A 237 11.94 6.24 34.60
N LYS A 238 12.96 6.15 33.73
CA LYS A 238 14.38 5.98 34.09
C LYS A 238 15.20 7.28 34.12
N LYS A 239 14.56 8.44 34.25
CA LYS A 239 15.21 9.77 34.10
C LYS A 239 16.42 10.04 35.01
N ASN A 240 16.51 9.36 36.16
CA ASN A 240 17.60 9.55 37.14
C ASN A 240 18.65 8.43 37.08
N GLU A 241 18.61 7.56 36.07
CA GLU A 241 19.43 6.34 36.01
C GLU A 241 20.18 6.23 34.67
N TYR A 242 21.42 5.75 34.73
CA TYR A 242 22.11 5.25 33.54
C TYR A 242 21.62 3.85 33.21
N PHE A 243 21.43 3.57 31.92
CA PHE A 243 21.01 2.26 31.46
C PHE A 243 22.06 1.19 31.78
N THR A 244 21.72 0.34 32.75
CA THR A 244 22.39 -0.91 33.07
C THR A 244 21.52 -2.07 32.60
N LEU A 245 22.08 -3.29 32.49
CA LEU A 245 21.27 -4.47 32.17
C LEU A 245 20.11 -4.66 33.16
N LYS A 246 20.32 -4.32 34.44
CA LYS A 246 19.31 -4.39 35.48
C LYS A 246 18.19 -3.35 35.27
N SER A 247 18.54 -2.09 35.06
CA SER A 247 17.54 -1.03 34.86
C SER A 247 16.73 -1.24 33.58
N LEU A 248 17.31 -1.86 32.55
CA LEU A 248 16.59 -2.22 31.31
C LEU A 248 15.54 -3.32 31.50
N THR A 249 15.64 -4.13 32.56
CA THR A 249 14.69 -5.21 32.85
C THR A 249 13.60 -4.82 33.86
N GLU A 250 13.69 -3.62 34.41
CA GLU A 250 12.69 -3.13 35.35
C GLU A 250 11.46 -2.61 34.60
N LYS A 251 10.28 -3.07 35.03
CA LYS A 251 9.00 -2.70 34.42
C LYS A 251 8.69 -1.23 34.67
N GLU A 252 8.22 -0.55 33.64
CA GLU A 252 7.78 0.85 33.68
C GLU A 252 6.27 0.94 33.42
N ILE A 253 5.54 1.55 34.36
CA ILE A 253 4.09 1.65 34.30
C ILE A 253 3.70 2.90 33.52
N ILE A 254 2.85 2.76 32.52
CA ILE A 254 2.37 3.86 31.66
C ILE A 254 0.83 3.85 31.54
N ASN A 255 0.25 5.02 31.28
CA ASN A 255 -1.19 5.17 31.08
C ASN A 255 -1.54 5.26 29.57
N PRO A 256 -2.51 4.48 29.06
CA PRO A 256 -2.99 4.57 27.67
C PRO A 256 -3.39 5.98 27.18
N ILE A 257 -4.02 6.80 28.02
CA ILE A 257 -4.38 8.20 27.69
C ILE A 257 -3.14 9.02 27.38
N GLU A 258 -2.10 8.86 28.20
CA GLU A 258 -0.85 9.58 27.98
C GLU A 258 -0.19 9.16 26.66
N ILE A 259 -0.29 7.88 26.29
CA ILE A 259 0.25 7.36 25.02
C ILE A 259 -0.46 8.03 23.85
N SER A 260 -1.79 8.06 23.89
CA SER A 260 -2.58 8.70 22.82
C SER A 260 -2.23 10.18 22.69
N ALA A 261 -2.26 10.92 23.80
CA ALA A 261 -1.97 12.36 23.78
C ALA A 261 -0.54 12.66 23.33
N PHE A 262 0.41 11.81 23.70
CA PHE A 262 1.83 12.05 23.41
C PHE A 262 2.28 11.54 22.04
N THR A 263 1.56 10.57 21.46
CA THR A 263 1.80 10.14 20.08
C THR A 263 1.63 11.32 19.10
N LEU A 264 0.61 12.17 19.33
CA LEU A 264 0.42 13.40 18.55
C LEU A 264 1.61 14.34 18.66
N ASP A 265 2.03 14.67 19.88
CA ASP A 265 3.21 15.54 20.11
C ASP A 265 4.45 14.96 19.40
N ALA A 266 4.73 13.67 19.58
CA ALA A 266 5.87 12.98 18.98
C ALA A 266 5.84 13.04 17.44
N THR A 267 4.65 12.91 16.85
CA THR A 267 4.47 13.00 15.40
C THR A 267 4.67 14.44 14.90
N SER A 268 4.23 15.45 15.65
CA SER A 268 4.52 16.87 15.33
C SER A 268 6.01 17.20 15.38
N TYR A 269 6.78 16.57 16.28
CA TYR A 269 8.23 16.73 16.30
C TYR A 269 8.91 16.07 15.09
N ILE A 270 8.41 14.92 14.64
CA ILE A 270 8.85 14.31 13.38
C ILE A 270 8.53 15.28 12.24
N ASP A 271 7.31 15.81 12.15
CA ASP A 271 6.94 16.76 11.11
C ASP A 271 7.91 17.96 11.04
N GLU A 272 8.15 18.64 12.17
CA GLU A 272 9.08 19.76 12.25
C GLU A 272 10.51 19.41 11.84
N SER A 273 11.00 18.22 12.18
CA SER A 273 12.32 17.76 11.75
C SER A 273 12.41 17.48 10.26
N PHE A 274 11.32 16.99 9.67
CA PHE A 274 11.28 16.57 8.27
C PHE A 274 10.81 17.68 7.33
N LYS A 275 10.25 18.79 7.83
CA LYS A 275 9.87 19.98 7.05
C LYS A 275 10.98 20.51 6.14
N ASN A 276 12.23 20.45 6.61
CA ASN A 276 13.40 20.94 5.88
C ASN A 276 14.22 19.82 5.25
N ILE A 277 13.67 18.60 5.14
CA ILE A 277 14.37 17.52 4.48
C ILE A 277 14.61 17.91 3.03
N ASP A 278 15.86 17.83 2.59
CA ASP A 278 16.16 18.11 1.20
C ASP A 278 15.53 17.04 0.29
N PHE A 279 15.26 17.45 -0.93
CA PHE A 279 14.56 16.66 -1.92
C PHE A 279 15.25 15.32 -2.25
N GLU A 280 16.58 15.28 -2.26
CA GLU A 280 17.35 14.06 -2.52
C GLU A 280 17.31 13.09 -1.34
N SER A 281 17.35 13.62 -0.11
CA SER A 281 17.15 12.84 1.10
C SER A 281 15.77 12.18 1.11
N TYR A 282 14.70 12.93 0.83
CA TYR A 282 13.34 12.37 0.75
C TYR A 282 13.22 11.28 -0.34
N LYS A 283 13.77 11.55 -1.52
CA LYS A 283 13.81 10.60 -2.63
C LYS A 283 14.51 9.30 -2.23
N LYS A 284 15.67 9.40 -1.58
CA LYS A 284 16.45 8.25 -1.09
C LYS A 284 15.66 7.40 -0.08
N ILE A 285 15.02 8.04 0.89
CA ILE A 285 14.21 7.36 1.91
C ILE A 285 13.04 6.62 1.26
N THR A 286 12.28 7.34 0.42
CA THR A 286 11.10 6.79 -0.22
C THR A 286 11.44 5.63 -1.14
N LYS A 287 12.56 5.73 -1.87
CA LYS A 287 13.10 4.63 -2.69
C LYS A 287 13.42 3.40 -1.85
N TYR A 288 14.12 3.58 -0.71
CA TYR A 288 14.48 2.47 0.18
C TYR A 288 13.25 1.78 0.79
N ILE A 289 12.29 2.57 1.26
CA ILE A 289 11.08 2.04 1.91
C ILE A 289 10.20 1.28 0.92
N SER A 290 10.13 1.75 -0.33
CA SER A 290 9.24 1.21 -1.35
C SER A 290 9.86 0.08 -2.18
N GLU A 291 11.17 -0.14 -2.04
CA GLU A 291 11.94 -1.11 -2.82
C GLU A 291 11.31 -2.52 -2.86
N PRO A 292 10.86 -3.11 -1.74
CA PRO A 292 10.31 -4.47 -1.75
C PRO A 292 9.05 -4.59 -2.62
N ILE A 293 8.23 -3.55 -2.66
CA ILE A 293 7.00 -3.46 -3.46
C ILE A 293 7.37 -3.36 -4.95
N PHE A 294 8.31 -2.48 -5.27
CA PHE A 294 8.75 -2.28 -6.65
C PHE A 294 9.34 -3.54 -7.27
N ARG A 295 10.15 -4.28 -6.50
CA ARG A 295 10.76 -5.55 -6.95
C ARG A 295 9.72 -6.57 -7.42
N LYS A 296 8.54 -6.58 -6.81
CA LYS A 296 7.44 -7.50 -7.17
C LYS A 296 6.70 -7.04 -8.42
N ILE A 297 6.38 -5.74 -8.54
CA ILE A 297 5.33 -5.28 -9.47
C ILE A 297 5.88 -4.59 -10.72
N LEU A 298 7.01 -3.88 -10.62
CA LEU A 298 7.52 -3.08 -11.74
C LEU A 298 8.24 -3.97 -12.78
N LYS A 299 8.23 -3.54 -14.05
CA LYS A 299 8.98 -4.21 -15.13
C LYS A 299 10.49 -4.06 -14.93
N VAL A 300 10.92 -2.86 -14.54
CA VAL A 300 12.33 -2.49 -14.29
C VAL A 300 12.37 -1.64 -13.02
N ASN A 301 13.05 -2.12 -11.98
CA ASN A 301 12.96 -1.52 -10.64
C ASN A 301 13.59 -0.12 -10.56
N GLU A 302 14.82 0.06 -11.05
CA GLU A 302 15.54 1.33 -10.91
C GLU A 302 14.90 2.45 -11.73
N ASP A 303 14.57 2.17 -13.00
CA ASP A 303 13.90 3.10 -13.92
C ASP A 303 12.44 3.39 -13.52
N GLY A 304 11.76 2.39 -12.93
CA GLY A 304 10.37 2.52 -12.52
C GLY A 304 10.14 3.55 -11.41
N PHE A 305 11.00 3.59 -10.39
CA PHE A 305 10.88 4.60 -9.32
C PHE A 305 11.14 6.02 -9.84
N GLU A 306 12.16 6.22 -10.69
CA GLU A 306 12.44 7.52 -11.28
C GLU A 306 11.25 8.04 -12.09
N LYS A 307 10.61 7.17 -12.88
CA LYS A 307 9.38 7.50 -13.60
C LYS A 307 8.22 7.89 -12.68
N ILE A 308 8.01 7.16 -11.58
CA ILE A 308 6.99 7.51 -10.56
C ILE A 308 7.28 8.89 -9.98
N TYR A 309 8.55 9.13 -9.68
CA TYR A 309 9.00 10.38 -9.09
C TYR A 309 8.83 11.59 -10.01
N GLU A 310 9.14 11.44 -11.29
CA GLU A 310 8.91 12.45 -12.33
C GLU A 310 7.41 12.69 -12.57
N PHE A 311 6.62 11.61 -12.66
CA PHE A 311 5.17 11.70 -12.84
C PHE A 311 4.49 12.46 -11.70
N SER A 312 4.93 12.23 -10.46
CA SER A 312 4.35 12.86 -9.27
C SER A 312 4.60 14.37 -9.17
N GLY A 313 5.51 14.93 -9.99
CA GLY A 313 5.74 16.37 -10.07
C GLY A 313 4.96 17.08 -11.18
N LYS A 314 4.03 16.39 -11.85
CA LYS A 314 3.24 16.99 -12.94
C LYS A 314 1.99 17.66 -12.36
N ASN A 315 1.89 18.97 -12.57
CA ASN A 315 0.80 19.80 -12.00
C ASN A 315 -0.52 19.71 -12.79
N ASP A 316 -0.51 19.19 -14.03
CA ASP A 316 -1.71 19.07 -14.86
C ASP A 316 -1.76 17.70 -15.55
N LEU A 317 -2.49 16.78 -14.94
CA LEU A 317 -2.74 15.42 -15.45
C LEU A 317 -4.13 15.29 -16.10
N SER A 318 -4.93 16.36 -16.04
CA SER A 318 -6.31 16.45 -16.56
C SER A 318 -6.42 16.45 -18.09
N ASN A 319 -5.32 16.76 -18.80
CA ASN A 319 -5.25 16.95 -20.25
C ASN A 319 -4.65 15.76 -21.02
N ILE A 320 -4.43 14.61 -20.38
CA ILE A 320 -3.86 13.44 -21.05
C ILE A 320 -4.98 12.75 -21.85
N GLU A 321 -4.95 12.88 -23.18
CA GLU A 321 -5.92 12.22 -24.08
C GLU A 321 -5.86 10.69 -23.93
N ALA A 322 -7.04 10.10 -23.74
CA ALA A 322 -7.24 8.68 -23.50
C ALA A 322 -7.04 7.88 -24.80
N GLY A 323 -5.82 7.39 -25.03
CA GLY A 323 -5.56 6.42 -26.09
C GLY A 323 -5.96 4.98 -25.74
N ASP A 324 -6.13 4.66 -24.45
CA ASP A 324 -6.34 3.30 -23.94
C ASP A 324 -7.24 3.38 -22.69
N SER A 325 -8.56 3.45 -22.87
CA SER A 325 -9.53 3.64 -21.79
C SER A 325 -9.62 2.41 -20.89
N ASN A 326 -9.45 2.59 -19.58
CA ASN A 326 -9.75 1.55 -18.60
C ASN A 326 -11.27 1.30 -18.55
N SER A 327 -11.73 0.17 -19.10
CA SER A 327 -13.15 -0.21 -19.14
C SER A 327 -13.80 -0.31 -17.76
N SER A 328 -13.02 -0.49 -16.69
CA SER A 328 -13.53 -0.50 -15.32
C SER A 328 -13.92 0.88 -14.80
N LEU A 329 -13.52 1.98 -15.45
CA LEU A 329 -13.86 3.34 -14.99
C LEU A 329 -15.34 3.66 -15.13
N GLU A 330 -16.04 3.00 -16.04
CA GLU A 330 -17.49 3.13 -16.21
C GLU A 330 -18.27 2.83 -14.93
N PHE A 331 -17.71 2.00 -14.05
CA PHE A 331 -18.26 1.72 -12.73
C PHE A 331 -18.33 2.98 -11.83
N ILE A 332 -17.39 3.91 -11.98
CA ILE A 332 -17.29 5.13 -11.17
C ILE A 332 -17.71 6.40 -11.94
N GLU A 333 -18.01 6.30 -13.23
CA GLU A 333 -18.33 7.44 -14.10
C GLU A 333 -19.55 8.25 -13.63
N TYR A 334 -20.47 7.60 -12.92
CA TYR A 334 -21.72 8.21 -12.44
C TYR A 334 -21.58 8.88 -11.06
N ILE A 335 -20.51 8.61 -10.32
CA ILE A 335 -20.40 9.00 -8.90
C ILE A 335 -19.13 9.77 -8.56
N VAL A 336 -18.26 9.96 -9.55
CA VAL A 336 -16.99 10.70 -9.46
C VAL A 336 -17.00 11.82 -10.49
N GLU A 337 -16.39 12.97 -10.18
CA GLU A 337 -16.37 14.09 -11.11
C GLU A 337 -15.52 13.77 -12.35
N ARG A 338 -15.90 14.29 -13.53
CA ARG A 338 -15.19 14.04 -14.80
C ARG A 338 -13.69 14.34 -14.74
N LYS A 339 -13.30 15.38 -14.00
CA LYS A 339 -11.88 15.76 -13.80
C LYS A 339 -11.10 14.67 -13.04
N GLU A 340 -11.74 14.04 -12.06
CA GLU A 340 -11.18 12.97 -11.23
C GLU A 340 -11.08 11.68 -12.06
N ILE A 341 -12.10 11.37 -12.88
CA ILE A 341 -12.07 10.23 -13.82
C ILE A 341 -10.92 10.37 -14.82
N ASN A 342 -10.75 11.55 -15.43
CA ASN A 342 -9.64 11.82 -16.36
C ASN A 342 -8.29 11.57 -15.68
N TYR A 343 -8.16 12.03 -14.44
CA TYR A 343 -6.95 11.82 -13.64
C TYR A 343 -6.71 10.33 -13.34
N ILE A 344 -7.73 9.60 -12.86
CA ILE A 344 -7.63 8.17 -12.57
C ILE A 344 -7.22 7.41 -13.84
N ASN A 345 -7.78 7.77 -14.99
CA ASN A 345 -7.40 7.18 -16.27
C ASN A 345 -5.94 7.48 -16.65
N ALA A 346 -5.49 8.73 -16.49
CA ALA A 346 -4.10 9.10 -16.73
C ALA A 346 -3.14 8.32 -15.82
N LEU A 347 -3.50 8.16 -14.54
CA LEU A 347 -2.76 7.37 -13.57
C LEU A 347 -2.73 5.89 -13.95
N TYR A 348 -3.87 5.32 -14.37
CA TYR A 348 -3.92 3.94 -14.87
C TYR A 348 -2.98 3.71 -16.05
N VAL A 349 -3.04 4.57 -17.09
CA VAL A 349 -2.18 4.45 -18.28
C VAL A 349 -0.71 4.52 -17.87
N PHE A 350 -0.36 5.45 -16.98
CA PHE A 350 1.00 5.56 -16.44
C PHE A 350 1.44 4.28 -15.71
N LEU A 351 0.64 3.79 -14.76
CA LEU A 351 0.96 2.60 -13.97
C LEU A 351 1.04 1.34 -14.84
N LYS A 352 0.14 1.17 -15.82
CA LYS A 352 0.15 0.09 -16.80
C LYS A 352 1.46 0.05 -17.60
N ASN A 353 2.01 1.21 -17.95
CA ASN A 353 3.24 1.30 -18.71
C ASN A 353 4.47 0.81 -17.93
N ILE A 354 4.51 1.05 -16.61
CA ILE A 354 5.66 0.72 -15.75
C ILE A 354 5.55 -0.64 -15.03
N SER A 355 4.35 -1.20 -14.89
CA SER A 355 4.06 -2.44 -14.15
C SER A 355 3.98 -3.69 -15.05
N LYS A 356 4.28 -4.87 -14.51
CA LYS A 356 4.15 -6.15 -15.23
C LYS A 356 2.68 -6.38 -15.63
N THR A 357 2.46 -7.04 -16.77
CA THR A 357 1.13 -7.22 -17.38
C THR A 357 0.14 -7.96 -16.48
N GLU A 358 0.63 -8.88 -15.65
CA GLU A 358 -0.18 -9.63 -14.69
C GLU A 358 -0.80 -8.77 -13.58
N TYR A 359 -0.34 -7.52 -13.39
CA TYR A 359 -0.91 -6.59 -12.40
C TYR A 359 -1.90 -5.58 -13.00
N HIS A 360 -2.05 -5.52 -14.33
CA HIS A 360 -2.82 -4.44 -14.99
C HIS A 360 -4.29 -4.43 -14.58
N GLU A 361 -4.92 -5.61 -14.49
CA GLU A 361 -6.32 -5.69 -14.07
C GLU A 361 -6.52 -5.33 -12.59
N TYR A 362 -5.57 -5.69 -11.72
CA TYR A 362 -5.64 -5.40 -10.29
C TYR A 362 -5.37 -3.93 -10.01
N ILE A 363 -4.46 -3.29 -10.75
CA ILE A 363 -4.27 -1.83 -10.70
C ILE A 363 -5.57 -1.12 -11.09
N SER A 364 -6.22 -1.56 -12.18
CA SER A 364 -7.51 -1.02 -12.58
C SER A 364 -8.56 -1.16 -11.46
N ALA A 365 -8.64 -2.33 -10.82
CA ALA A 365 -9.56 -2.57 -9.71
C ALA A 365 -9.26 -1.65 -8.51
N VAL A 366 -8.01 -1.55 -8.06
CA VAL A 366 -7.64 -0.66 -6.92
C VAL A 366 -8.04 0.78 -7.21
N LEU A 367 -7.79 1.28 -8.42
CA LEU A 367 -8.15 2.64 -8.80
C LEU A 367 -9.67 2.89 -8.72
N CYS A 368 -10.49 1.90 -9.06
CA CYS A 368 -11.95 1.96 -8.88
C CYS A 368 -12.35 1.89 -7.41
N LEU A 369 -11.75 1.00 -6.62
CA LEU A 369 -12.04 0.86 -5.19
C LEU A 369 -11.60 2.09 -4.38
N LYS A 370 -10.57 2.81 -4.83
CA LYS A 370 -10.06 4.02 -4.19
C LYS A 370 -10.55 5.31 -4.82
N ALA A 371 -11.56 5.24 -5.69
CA ALA A 371 -12.04 6.36 -6.48
C ALA A 371 -12.40 7.59 -5.62
N PHE A 372 -13.01 7.37 -4.46
CA PHE A 372 -13.47 8.46 -3.57
C PHE A 372 -12.33 9.19 -2.85
N CYS A 373 -11.13 8.59 -2.78
CA CYS A 373 -9.96 9.20 -2.14
C CYS A 373 -9.24 10.21 -3.04
N PHE A 374 -9.41 10.13 -4.37
CA PHE A 374 -8.64 10.93 -5.33
C PHE A 374 -8.91 12.44 -5.28
N LYS A 375 -10.05 12.85 -4.71
CA LYS A 375 -10.33 14.27 -4.47
C LYS A 375 -9.29 14.91 -3.55
N GLU A 376 -8.73 14.15 -2.61
CA GLU A 376 -7.82 14.64 -1.56
C GLU A 376 -6.34 14.30 -1.83
N ILE A 377 -6.05 13.37 -2.74
CA ILE A 377 -4.67 12.93 -3.09
C ILE A 377 -3.89 13.99 -3.89
N LEU A 378 -4.57 14.93 -4.55
CA LEU A 378 -3.99 15.93 -5.47
C LEU A 378 -3.33 17.14 -4.76
N THR A 379 -2.82 16.95 -3.55
CA THR A 379 -2.37 18.06 -2.69
C THR A 379 -0.90 18.40 -2.86
N CYS A 380 0.00 17.42 -2.96
CA CYS A 380 1.42 17.65 -3.19
C CYS A 380 2.16 16.41 -3.74
N LYS A 381 3.38 16.62 -4.25
CA LYS A 381 4.23 15.55 -4.84
C LYS A 381 4.46 14.38 -3.89
N GLN A 382 4.58 14.63 -2.59
CA GLN A 382 4.85 13.59 -1.59
C GLN A 382 3.66 12.67 -1.39
N THR A 383 2.47 13.24 -1.19
CA THR A 383 1.20 12.51 -1.12
C THR A 383 1.04 11.66 -2.38
N MET A 384 1.29 12.25 -3.54
CA MET A 384 1.20 11.57 -4.83
C MET A 384 2.12 10.34 -4.94
N ILE A 385 3.40 10.47 -4.55
CA ILE A 385 4.33 9.33 -4.53
C ILE A 385 3.82 8.24 -3.57
N ARG A 386 3.40 8.62 -2.35
CA ARG A 386 2.86 7.68 -1.36
C ARG A 386 1.68 6.90 -1.93
N SER A 387 0.69 7.60 -2.49
CA SER A 387 -0.51 6.98 -3.05
C SER A 387 -0.19 6.07 -4.23
N ILE A 388 0.77 6.42 -5.11
CA ILE A 388 1.20 5.54 -6.21
C ILE A 388 1.79 4.23 -5.67
N VAL A 389 2.68 4.31 -4.68
CA VAL A 389 3.31 3.10 -4.09
C VAL A 389 2.27 2.23 -3.41
N GLU A 390 1.32 2.86 -2.71
CA GLU A 390 0.22 2.16 -2.05
C GLU A 390 -0.73 1.49 -3.06
N ILE A 391 -1.11 2.16 -4.15
CA ILE A 391 -1.91 1.56 -5.23
C ILE A 391 -1.25 0.31 -5.79
N LEU A 392 0.07 0.36 -6.01
CA LEU A 392 0.83 -0.80 -6.45
C LEU A 392 0.77 -1.92 -5.42
N PHE A 393 1.01 -1.61 -4.14
CA PHE A 393 0.93 -2.59 -3.06
C PHE A 393 -0.47 -3.23 -2.96
N LEU A 394 -1.53 -2.43 -2.99
CA LEU A 394 -2.91 -2.92 -2.96
C LEU A 394 -3.21 -3.81 -4.17
N ALA A 395 -2.65 -3.52 -5.34
CA ALA A 395 -2.82 -4.37 -6.53
C ALA A 395 -2.15 -5.75 -6.34
N ASP A 396 -1.01 -5.81 -5.64
CA ASP A 396 -0.38 -7.08 -5.26
C ASP A 396 -1.23 -7.85 -4.24
N VAL A 397 -1.82 -7.15 -3.27
CA VAL A 397 -2.75 -7.76 -2.31
C VAL A 397 -3.99 -8.31 -3.01
N LEU A 398 -4.67 -7.52 -3.86
CA LEU A 398 -5.84 -7.98 -4.60
C LEU A 398 -5.50 -9.18 -5.48
N LYS A 399 -4.35 -9.18 -6.15
CA LYS A 399 -3.89 -10.31 -6.95
C LYS A 399 -3.76 -11.58 -6.10
N MET A 400 -3.02 -11.50 -5.00
CA MET A 400 -2.79 -12.65 -4.13
C MET A 400 -4.09 -13.20 -3.53
N GLU A 401 -5.00 -12.32 -3.10
CA GLU A 401 -6.24 -12.72 -2.45
C GLU A 401 -7.29 -13.22 -3.45
N PHE A 402 -7.36 -12.63 -4.64
CA PHE A 402 -8.30 -13.04 -5.67
C PHE A 402 -7.89 -14.35 -6.34
N GLU A 403 -6.59 -14.58 -6.55
CA GLU A 403 -6.05 -15.83 -7.12
C GLU A 403 -5.97 -16.98 -6.10
N ASN A 404 -6.32 -16.73 -4.83
CA ASN A 404 -6.38 -17.77 -3.80
C ASN A 404 -7.65 -18.63 -3.98
N GLU A 405 -7.52 -19.69 -4.78
CA GLU A 405 -8.61 -20.57 -5.25
C GLU A 405 -9.50 -21.13 -4.13
N ASN A 406 -8.99 -21.30 -2.91
CA ASN A 406 -9.74 -21.93 -1.83
C ASN A 406 -10.61 -20.96 -1.03
N LYS A 407 -10.29 -19.65 -1.04
CA LYS A 407 -10.87 -18.69 -0.10
C LYS A 407 -12.10 -17.97 -0.67
N ASN A 408 -12.03 -17.57 -1.94
CA ASN A 408 -13.02 -16.67 -2.53
C ASN A 408 -13.89 -17.34 -3.61
N ALA A 409 -13.63 -18.59 -3.99
CA ALA A 409 -14.31 -19.23 -5.12
C ALA A 409 -15.83 -19.32 -4.97
N SER A 410 -16.34 -19.60 -3.76
CA SER A 410 -17.80 -19.68 -3.54
C SER A 410 -18.47 -18.31 -3.66
N ALA A 411 -17.92 -17.29 -3.01
CA ALA A 411 -18.43 -15.92 -3.06
C ALA A 411 -18.39 -15.34 -4.49
N ILE A 412 -17.27 -15.51 -5.19
CA ILE A 412 -17.11 -15.12 -6.60
C ILE A 412 -18.17 -15.79 -7.47
N ASN A 413 -18.39 -17.10 -7.31
CA ASN A 413 -19.37 -17.82 -8.11
C ASN A 413 -20.80 -17.39 -7.80
N THR A 414 -21.15 -17.16 -6.54
CA THR A 414 -22.47 -16.64 -6.15
C THR A 414 -22.77 -15.31 -6.84
N TYR A 415 -21.84 -14.36 -6.81
CA TYR A 415 -22.00 -13.06 -7.47
C TYR A 415 -22.10 -13.18 -8.99
N ARG A 416 -21.23 -13.98 -9.62
CA ARG A 416 -21.30 -14.24 -11.06
C ARG A 416 -22.63 -14.83 -11.49
N VAL A 417 -23.13 -15.82 -10.75
CA VAL A 417 -24.39 -16.49 -11.06
C VAL A 417 -25.57 -15.51 -11.01
N HIS A 418 -25.59 -14.61 -10.03
CA HIS A 418 -26.63 -13.59 -9.90
C HIS A 418 -26.71 -12.68 -11.15
N PHE A 419 -25.62 -12.00 -11.51
CA PHE A 419 -25.61 -11.10 -12.68
C PHE A 419 -25.84 -11.84 -14.01
N ILE A 420 -25.35 -13.06 -14.14
CA ILE A 420 -25.61 -13.88 -15.34
C ILE A 420 -27.08 -14.26 -15.45
N ALA A 421 -27.77 -14.50 -14.32
CA ALA A 421 -29.20 -14.77 -14.32
C ALA A 421 -30.01 -13.56 -14.82
N VAL A 422 -29.62 -12.34 -14.42
CA VAL A 422 -30.23 -11.09 -14.92
C VAL A 422 -30.15 -11.02 -16.45
N ILE A 423 -28.97 -11.27 -17.03
CA ILE A 423 -28.81 -11.25 -18.50
C ILE A 423 -29.63 -12.36 -19.17
N LYS A 424 -29.64 -13.57 -18.62
CA LYS A 424 -30.42 -14.68 -19.18
C LYS A 424 -31.91 -14.36 -19.24
N ASN A 425 -32.47 -13.83 -18.16
CA ASN A 425 -33.86 -13.44 -18.09
C ASN A 425 -34.20 -12.41 -19.17
N TYR A 426 -33.37 -11.38 -19.34
CA TYR A 426 -33.55 -10.39 -20.40
C TYR A 426 -33.52 -11.02 -21.80
N LEU A 427 -32.54 -11.88 -22.09
CA LEU A 427 -32.43 -12.52 -23.41
C LEU A 427 -33.65 -13.41 -23.69
N ASP A 428 -34.11 -14.18 -22.70
CA ASP A 428 -35.29 -15.03 -22.83
C ASP A 428 -36.59 -14.19 -23.02
N GLU A 429 -36.75 -13.08 -22.30
CA GLU A 429 -37.88 -12.14 -22.46
C GLU A 429 -37.91 -11.51 -23.85
N GLN A 430 -36.74 -11.11 -24.37
CA GLN A 430 -36.61 -10.52 -25.71
C GLN A 430 -36.58 -11.58 -26.82
N ARG A 431 -36.69 -12.87 -26.48
CA ARG A 431 -36.61 -14.02 -27.41
C ARG A 431 -35.33 -14.01 -28.25
N ILE A 432 -34.23 -13.57 -27.67
CA ILE A 432 -32.93 -13.55 -28.32
C ILE A 432 -32.29 -14.94 -28.17
N GLU A 433 -31.92 -15.54 -29.29
CA GLU A 433 -31.31 -16.86 -29.31
C GLU A 433 -29.87 -16.81 -28.76
N TYR A 434 -29.57 -17.68 -27.80
CA TYR A 434 -28.22 -17.94 -27.28
C TYR A 434 -28.03 -19.44 -27.06
N ASP A 435 -26.79 -19.93 -27.19
CA ASP A 435 -26.52 -21.36 -27.05
C ASP A 435 -26.63 -21.82 -25.59
N LYS A 436 -27.80 -22.39 -25.23
CA LYS A 436 -28.10 -22.90 -23.89
C LYS A 436 -27.19 -24.05 -23.44
N ASN A 437 -26.58 -24.78 -24.38
CA ASN A 437 -25.72 -25.94 -24.08
C ASN A 437 -24.26 -25.52 -23.79
N LEU A 438 -23.85 -24.33 -24.24
CA LEU A 438 -22.53 -23.75 -23.97
C LEU A 438 -22.57 -22.67 -22.86
N VAL A 439 -23.69 -22.56 -22.14
CA VAL A 439 -23.86 -21.57 -21.07
C VAL A 439 -22.90 -21.86 -19.92
N LEU A 440 -21.90 -21.01 -19.79
CA LEU A 440 -21.03 -20.98 -18.62
C LEU A 440 -21.46 -19.90 -17.64
N ASN A 441 -20.93 -19.98 -16.42
CA ASN A 441 -21.01 -18.92 -15.42
C ASN A 441 -19.99 -17.79 -15.73
N THR A 442 -19.79 -17.45 -17.00
CA THR A 442 -18.92 -16.36 -17.44
C THR A 442 -19.32 -15.83 -18.82
N PHE A 443 -18.89 -14.61 -19.14
CA PHE A 443 -19.07 -13.99 -20.46
C PHE A 443 -17.85 -14.20 -21.34
N ASN A 444 -18.06 -14.21 -22.65
CA ASN A 444 -16.99 -14.13 -23.63
C ASN A 444 -16.40 -12.71 -23.60
N HIS A 445 -15.29 -12.54 -22.88
CA HIS A 445 -14.63 -11.24 -22.69
C HIS A 445 -14.10 -10.60 -23.98
N PHE A 446 -13.99 -11.34 -25.10
CA PHE A 446 -13.66 -10.73 -26.40
C PHE A 446 -14.86 -10.06 -27.06
N LEU A 447 -16.08 -10.56 -26.79
CA LEU A 447 -17.32 -10.00 -27.33
C LEU A 447 -17.92 -8.93 -26.41
N LEU A 448 -17.77 -9.13 -25.10
CA LEU A 448 -18.31 -8.25 -24.05
C LEU A 448 -17.20 -7.83 -23.07
N PRO A 449 -16.14 -7.13 -23.53
CA PRO A 449 -15.01 -6.76 -22.69
C PRO A 449 -15.40 -5.83 -21.53
N ARG A 450 -16.20 -4.78 -21.78
CA ARG A 450 -16.61 -3.81 -20.75
C ARG A 450 -17.53 -4.47 -19.73
N THR A 451 -18.51 -5.24 -20.19
CA THR A 451 -19.42 -6.02 -19.32
C THR A 451 -18.65 -6.96 -18.41
N SER A 452 -17.67 -7.69 -18.97
CA SER A 452 -16.82 -8.61 -18.20
C SER A 452 -15.96 -7.87 -17.16
N SER A 453 -15.44 -6.70 -17.53
CA SER A 453 -14.65 -5.82 -16.65
C SER A 453 -15.46 -5.32 -15.47
N ILE A 454 -16.67 -4.80 -15.73
CA ILE A 454 -17.56 -4.26 -14.70
C ILE A 454 -18.03 -5.34 -13.75
N LEU A 455 -18.41 -6.52 -14.25
CA LEU A 455 -18.75 -7.65 -13.39
C LEU A 455 -17.60 -8.01 -12.44
N LYS A 456 -16.36 -8.04 -12.95
CA LYS A 456 -15.19 -8.26 -12.09
C LYS A 456 -15.05 -7.15 -11.04
N THR A 457 -15.25 -5.88 -11.40
CA THR A 457 -15.21 -4.76 -10.45
C THR A 457 -16.26 -4.90 -9.35
N PHE A 458 -17.51 -5.25 -9.66
CA PHE A 458 -18.53 -5.52 -8.64
C PHE A 458 -18.12 -6.66 -7.70
N ILE A 459 -17.52 -7.72 -8.24
CA ILE A 459 -16.99 -8.81 -7.40
C ILE A 459 -15.87 -8.29 -6.48
N TYR A 460 -14.96 -7.43 -6.98
CA TYR A 460 -13.94 -6.82 -6.13
C TYR A 460 -14.55 -5.95 -5.02
N VAL A 461 -15.58 -5.15 -5.33
CA VAL A 461 -16.28 -4.32 -4.34
C VAL A 461 -16.85 -5.19 -3.24
N GLU A 462 -17.57 -6.26 -3.57
CA GLU A 462 -18.16 -7.11 -2.53
C GLU A 462 -17.10 -7.75 -1.65
N LEU A 463 -16.04 -8.29 -2.26
CA LEU A 463 -15.06 -9.09 -1.54
C LEU A 463 -14.14 -8.26 -0.65
N PHE A 464 -13.86 -7.01 -1.04
CA PHE A 464 -12.75 -6.25 -0.48
C PHE A 464 -13.14 -4.90 0.15
N THR A 465 -14.37 -4.41 -0.03
CA THR A 465 -14.78 -3.13 0.57
C THR A 465 -15.58 -3.30 1.86
N ASN A 466 -15.40 -2.36 2.78
CA ASN A 466 -16.18 -2.29 4.00
C ASN A 466 -17.61 -1.76 3.74
N SER A 467 -18.47 -1.76 4.77
CA SER A 467 -19.85 -1.28 4.62
C SER A 467 -19.93 0.22 4.36
N ILE A 468 -19.05 1.02 4.96
CA ILE A 468 -19.02 2.49 4.82
C ILE A 468 -18.79 2.88 3.36
N TRP A 469 -17.86 2.20 2.68
CA TRP A 469 -17.60 2.40 1.27
C TRP A 469 -18.85 2.16 0.42
N ARG A 470 -19.56 1.05 0.68
CA ARG A 470 -20.79 0.68 -0.04
C ARG A 470 -21.91 1.68 0.19
N ASP A 471 -22.04 2.18 1.41
CA ASP A 471 -23.00 3.22 1.75
C ASP A 471 -22.69 4.53 1.01
N ASP A 472 -21.43 4.98 0.97
CA ASP A 472 -21.03 6.19 0.22
C ASP A 472 -21.26 6.04 -1.29
N TYR A 473 -20.96 4.86 -1.85
CA TYR A 473 -21.27 4.54 -3.25
C TYR A 473 -22.77 4.71 -3.54
N ASN A 474 -23.62 4.09 -2.71
CA ASN A 474 -25.07 4.12 -2.89
C ASN A 474 -25.64 5.54 -2.78
N ILE A 475 -25.20 6.31 -1.79
CA ILE A 475 -25.64 7.71 -1.59
C ILE A 475 -25.29 8.57 -2.80
N ARG A 476 -24.06 8.46 -3.32
CA ARG A 476 -23.61 9.24 -4.48
C ARG A 476 -24.35 8.85 -5.75
N LEU A 477 -24.63 7.58 -5.93
CA LEU A 477 -25.38 7.09 -7.09
C LEU A 477 -26.84 7.54 -7.03
N GLU A 478 -27.50 7.44 -5.88
CA GLU A 478 -28.86 7.96 -5.68
C GLU A 478 -28.94 9.45 -6.01
N LYS A 479 -27.96 10.23 -5.55
CA LYS A 479 -27.85 11.65 -5.87
C LYS A 479 -27.74 11.89 -7.38
N TYR A 480 -26.88 11.14 -8.07
CA TYR A 480 -26.73 11.25 -9.53
C TYR A 480 -28.05 10.94 -10.27
N CYS A 481 -28.76 9.87 -9.88
CA CYS A 481 -30.04 9.49 -10.49
C CYS A 481 -31.09 10.59 -10.31
N ASN A 482 -31.20 11.16 -9.10
CA ASN A 482 -32.12 12.24 -8.79
C ASN A 482 -31.83 13.52 -9.58
N GLU A 483 -30.55 13.89 -9.75
CA GLU A 483 -30.14 15.10 -10.46
C GLU A 483 -30.35 15.00 -11.98
N ASN A 484 -30.26 13.80 -12.56
CA ASN A 484 -30.36 13.60 -14.02
C ASN A 484 -31.76 13.22 -14.52
N GLN A 485 -32.79 13.22 -13.66
CA GLN A 485 -34.19 12.88 -14.02
C GLN A 485 -34.31 11.57 -14.82
N GLN A 486 -33.44 10.59 -14.56
CA GLN A 486 -33.62 9.27 -15.17
C GLN A 486 -34.80 8.59 -14.48
N GLU A 487 -35.89 8.34 -15.23
CA GLU A 487 -36.99 7.48 -14.81
C GLU A 487 -36.45 6.04 -14.66
N PHE A 488 -35.80 5.76 -13.54
CA PHE A 488 -35.68 4.39 -13.07
C PHE A 488 -36.98 4.03 -12.36
N ASP A 489 -37.54 2.88 -12.74
CA ASP A 489 -38.74 2.35 -12.12
C ASP A 489 -38.49 2.17 -10.61
N GLU A 490 -39.32 2.79 -9.75
CA GLU A 490 -39.16 2.78 -8.27
C GLU A 490 -39.13 1.36 -7.67
N LYS A 491 -39.43 0.32 -8.47
CA LYS A 491 -39.30 -1.10 -8.11
C LYS A 491 -37.93 -1.74 -8.41
N LEU A 492 -36.94 -0.98 -8.89
CA LEU A 492 -35.65 -1.44 -9.42
C LEU A 492 -34.43 -0.82 -8.70
N LEU A 493 -34.56 -0.62 -7.38
CA LEU A 493 -33.52 -0.08 -6.49
C LEU A 493 -32.47 -1.15 -6.09
N VAL A 494 -31.96 -1.92 -7.06
CA VAL A 494 -30.72 -2.69 -6.94
C VAL A 494 -29.71 -2.08 -7.91
N ASN A 495 -29.02 -1.07 -7.40
CA ASN A 495 -28.22 -0.11 -8.16
C ASN A 495 -27.10 -0.72 -9.04
N GLU A 496 -26.53 -1.85 -8.66
CA GLU A 496 -25.44 -2.51 -9.39
C GLU A 496 -25.93 -3.22 -10.67
N GLU A 497 -27.13 -3.81 -10.63
CA GLU A 497 -27.73 -4.50 -11.77
C GLU A 497 -27.98 -3.55 -12.94
N ASN A 498 -28.42 -2.32 -12.66
CA ASN A 498 -28.72 -1.32 -13.69
C ASN A 498 -27.48 -0.87 -14.45
N ILE A 499 -26.41 -0.48 -13.73
CA ILE A 499 -25.14 -0.09 -14.36
C ILE A 499 -24.57 -1.25 -15.18
N PHE A 500 -24.55 -2.44 -14.58
CA PHE A 500 -24.10 -3.65 -15.26
C PHE A 500 -24.91 -3.91 -16.55
N PHE A 501 -26.23 -3.81 -16.46
CA PHE A 501 -27.15 -4.07 -17.56
C PHE A 501 -27.08 -3.00 -18.65
N ASP A 502 -26.87 -1.73 -18.31
CA ASP A 502 -26.70 -0.64 -19.27
C ASP A 502 -25.46 -0.83 -20.12
N VAL A 503 -24.33 -1.18 -19.49
CA VAL A 503 -23.09 -1.46 -20.23
C VAL A 503 -23.23 -2.71 -21.09
N PHE A 504 -23.88 -3.75 -20.56
CA PHE A 504 -24.21 -4.93 -21.35
C PHE A 504 -25.04 -4.57 -22.59
N ARG A 505 -26.14 -3.84 -22.45
CA ARG A 505 -27.01 -3.46 -23.58
C ARG A 505 -26.25 -2.68 -24.65
N GLN A 506 -25.40 -1.74 -24.23
CA GLN A 506 -24.58 -0.97 -25.16
C GLN A 506 -23.61 -1.85 -25.96
N GLU A 507 -22.86 -2.74 -25.32
CA GLU A 507 -21.95 -3.66 -26.02
C GLU A 507 -22.71 -4.66 -26.88
N PHE A 508 -23.74 -5.28 -26.30
CA PHE A 508 -24.55 -6.31 -26.94
C PHE A 508 -25.26 -5.81 -28.21
N SER A 509 -25.73 -4.56 -28.20
CA SER A 509 -26.39 -3.96 -29.37
C SER A 509 -25.47 -3.88 -30.60
N ARG A 510 -24.15 -3.78 -30.38
CA ARG A 510 -23.13 -3.67 -31.44
C ARG A 510 -22.74 -5.03 -32.04
N LEU A 511 -23.10 -6.13 -31.38
CA LEU A 511 -22.80 -7.48 -31.85
C LEU A 511 -23.72 -7.91 -33.00
N SER A 512 -23.16 -8.63 -33.96
CA SER A 512 -23.91 -9.31 -35.00
C SER A 512 -24.77 -10.45 -34.43
N PRO A 513 -25.83 -10.89 -35.13
CA PRO A 513 -26.68 -11.99 -34.66
C PRO A 513 -25.92 -13.27 -34.30
N GLU A 514 -24.85 -13.61 -35.04
CA GLU A 514 -24.03 -14.80 -34.76
C GLU A 514 -23.11 -14.65 -33.56
N GLU A 515 -22.60 -13.43 -33.31
CA GLU A 515 -21.81 -13.13 -32.11
C GLU A 515 -22.70 -13.15 -30.86
N ARG A 516 -23.93 -12.64 -30.97
CA ARG A 516 -24.91 -12.66 -29.87
C ARG A 516 -25.20 -14.07 -29.37
N LYS A 517 -25.21 -15.08 -30.25
CA LYS A 517 -25.40 -16.48 -29.85
C LYS A 517 -24.25 -17.03 -28.99
N LYS A 518 -23.07 -16.41 -29.07
CA LYS A 518 -21.80 -16.89 -28.49
C LYS A 518 -21.35 -16.15 -27.24
N ILE A 519 -22.16 -15.25 -26.69
CA ILE A 519 -21.76 -14.40 -25.56
C ILE A 519 -21.43 -15.15 -24.26
N PHE A 520 -21.87 -16.41 -24.12
CA PHE A 520 -21.55 -17.27 -22.96
C PHE A 520 -20.50 -18.35 -23.27
N THR A 521 -19.93 -18.37 -24.47
CA THR A 521 -18.96 -19.40 -24.89
C THR A 521 -17.55 -19.07 -24.40
N ILE A 522 -16.76 -20.10 -24.05
CA ILE A 522 -15.31 -19.89 -23.81
C ILE A 522 -14.72 -19.39 -25.12
N PRO A 523 -13.99 -18.27 -25.12
CA PRO A 523 -13.21 -17.94 -26.28
C PRO A 523 -12.21 -19.06 -26.49
N VAL A 524 -12.28 -19.71 -27.66
CA VAL A 524 -11.19 -20.57 -28.10
C VAL A 524 -9.96 -19.67 -28.02
N THR A 525 -9.09 -19.92 -27.04
CA THR A 525 -7.78 -19.33 -27.04
C THR A 525 -7.26 -19.74 -28.40
N LYS A 526 -7.13 -18.79 -29.32
CA LYS A 526 -6.12 -18.97 -30.34
C LYS A 526 -4.83 -19.04 -29.53
N ALA A 527 -4.45 -20.26 -29.14
CA ALA A 527 -3.08 -20.67 -29.37
C ALA A 527 -2.72 -20.06 -30.72
N GLN A 528 -1.56 -19.44 -30.84
CA GLN A 528 -1.02 -19.14 -32.16
C GLN A 528 -0.95 -20.47 -32.92
N THR A 529 -2.06 -20.90 -33.52
CA THR A 529 -2.09 -21.79 -34.64
C THR A 529 -1.49 -20.93 -35.71
N SER A 530 -0.21 -21.21 -35.93
CA SER A 530 0.52 -21.01 -37.15
C SER A 530 -0.33 -21.48 -38.33
N ASP A 531 -1.35 -20.72 -38.70
CA ASP A 531 -1.97 -20.79 -40.02
C ASP A 531 -1.30 -19.73 -40.86
N ASN A 532 -0.11 -20.14 -41.33
CA ASN A 532 0.37 -19.95 -42.68
C ASN A 532 -0.46 -18.97 -43.52
N LYS A 533 -0.23 -17.67 -43.31
CA LYS A 533 -0.11 -16.79 -44.46
C LYS A 533 1.29 -17.01 -45.01
N ASN A 534 1.33 -17.52 -46.24
CA ASN A 534 2.50 -17.48 -47.11
C ASN A 534 3.00 -16.04 -47.22
N GLU A 535 3.78 -15.59 -46.25
CA GLU A 535 4.76 -14.54 -46.43
C GLU A 535 6.10 -15.24 -46.41
N SER A 536 6.71 -15.32 -47.59
CA SER A 536 8.10 -15.67 -47.76
C SER A 536 8.91 -14.78 -46.82
N LYS A 537 9.35 -15.32 -45.67
CA LYS A 537 10.45 -14.75 -44.91
C LYS A 537 11.67 -14.88 -45.79
N GLU A 538 11.95 -13.84 -46.57
CA GLU A 538 13.27 -13.64 -47.14
C GLU A 538 14.27 -13.72 -45.99
N PHE A 539 15.22 -14.64 -46.13
CA PHE A 539 16.36 -14.77 -45.24
C PHE A 539 17.13 -13.44 -45.30
N GLY A 540 16.93 -12.59 -44.30
CA GLY A 540 17.50 -11.24 -44.29
C GLY A 540 19.02 -11.30 -44.21
N ILE A 541 19.69 -10.30 -44.78
CA ILE A 541 21.16 -10.15 -44.74
C ILE A 541 21.70 -10.23 -43.30
N ILE A 542 20.90 -9.77 -42.32
CA ILE A 542 21.23 -9.83 -40.89
C ILE A 542 21.22 -11.27 -40.36
N ASP A 543 20.27 -12.11 -40.79
CA ASP A 543 20.20 -13.52 -40.41
C ASP A 543 21.33 -14.34 -41.07
N PHE A 544 21.72 -14.00 -42.30
CA PHE A 544 22.90 -14.58 -42.96
C PHE A 544 24.20 -14.20 -42.23
N LEU A 545 24.33 -12.94 -41.80
CA LEU A 545 25.48 -12.47 -41.02
C LEU A 545 25.61 -13.20 -39.67
N LEU A 546 24.50 -13.33 -38.94
CA LEU A 546 24.48 -13.95 -37.61
C LEU A 546 24.65 -15.47 -37.65
N PHE A 547 23.95 -16.17 -38.56
CA PHE A 547 23.91 -17.63 -38.55
C PHE A 547 24.94 -18.31 -39.47
N VAL A 548 25.55 -17.59 -40.42
CA VAL A 548 26.54 -18.19 -41.34
C VAL A 548 27.93 -17.60 -41.14
N LEU A 549 28.06 -16.28 -41.08
CA LEU A 549 29.37 -15.62 -41.01
C LEU A 549 30.05 -15.76 -39.64
N ILE A 550 29.30 -15.60 -38.55
CA ILE A 550 29.86 -15.74 -37.18
C ILE A 550 30.40 -17.16 -36.95
N PRO A 551 29.68 -18.25 -37.27
CA PRO A 551 30.22 -19.61 -37.13
C PRO A 551 31.44 -19.88 -38.03
N ILE A 552 31.46 -19.36 -39.26
CA ILE A 552 32.62 -19.51 -40.16
C ILE A 552 33.86 -18.82 -39.59
N VAL A 553 33.71 -17.61 -39.03
CA VAL A 553 34.84 -16.90 -38.39
C VAL A 553 35.29 -17.63 -37.13
N PHE A 554 34.37 -18.18 -36.34
CA PHE A 554 34.71 -18.93 -35.13
C PHE A 554 35.44 -20.23 -35.46
N ILE A 555 34.90 -21.03 -36.39
CA ILE A 555 35.51 -22.29 -36.83
C ILE A 555 36.83 -22.03 -37.55
N GLY A 556 36.89 -21.03 -38.43
CA GLY A 556 38.10 -20.61 -39.12
C GLY A 556 39.18 -20.12 -38.15
N GLY A 557 38.81 -19.36 -37.12
CA GLY A 557 39.71 -18.90 -36.07
C GLY A 557 40.26 -20.04 -35.22
N VAL A 558 39.43 -21.03 -34.89
CA VAL A 558 39.88 -22.25 -34.19
C VAL A 558 40.83 -23.07 -35.04
N ILE A 559 40.52 -23.28 -36.34
CA ILE A 559 41.38 -24.04 -37.25
C ILE A 559 42.72 -23.32 -37.46
N LEU A 560 42.72 -22.00 -37.66
CA LEU A 560 43.95 -21.20 -37.78
C LEU A 560 44.76 -21.20 -36.48
N GLY A 561 44.10 -21.13 -35.32
CA GLY A 561 44.75 -21.23 -34.01
C GLY A 561 45.42 -22.59 -33.79
N VAL A 562 44.73 -23.67 -34.15
CA VAL A 562 45.27 -25.04 -34.08
C VAL A 562 46.40 -25.23 -35.08
N TYR A 563 46.26 -24.74 -36.32
CA TYR A 563 47.32 -24.79 -37.33
C TYR A 563 48.57 -24.02 -36.88
N TRP A 564 48.40 -22.82 -36.31
CA TRP A 564 49.52 -22.03 -35.79
C TRP A 564 50.18 -22.71 -34.59
N TYR A 565 49.39 -23.29 -33.67
CA TYR A 565 49.92 -24.04 -32.54
C TYR A 565 50.75 -25.25 -32.99
N ILE A 566 50.28 -26.01 -33.99
CA ILE A 566 51.00 -27.16 -34.56
C ILE A 566 52.27 -26.69 -35.30
N TYR A 567 52.18 -25.64 -36.12
CA TYR A 567 53.31 -25.12 -36.88
C TYR A 567 54.42 -24.57 -35.96
N LYS A 568 54.06 -23.96 -34.83
CA LYS A 568 55.04 -23.44 -33.85
C LYS A 568 55.71 -24.52 -33.00
N LYS A 569 55.13 -25.73 -32.95
CA LYS A 569 55.68 -26.89 -32.23
C LYS A 569 56.50 -27.83 -33.13
N GLY A 570 56.46 -27.61 -34.45
CA GLY A 570 57.19 -28.37 -35.47
C GLY A 570 58.48 -27.71 -35.96
N LYS A 571 59.02 -26.73 -35.23
CA LYS A 571 60.36 -26.15 -35.44
C LYS A 571 61.19 -26.22 -34.18
#